data_AF-A0AAD6F6M4-F1
#
_entry.id   AF-A0AAD6F6M4-F1
#
_cell.length_a   1.000
_cell.length_b   1.000
_cell.length_c   1.000
_cell.angle_alpha   90.00
_cell.angle_beta   90.00
_cell.angle_gamma   90.00
#
_symmetry.space_group_name_H-M   'P 1'
#
loop_
_entity.id
_entity.type
_entity.pdbx_description
1 polymer ?
#
loop_
_entity_poly.entity_id
_entity_poly.type
_entity_poly.pdbx_seq_one_letter_code
_entity_poly.pdbx_strand_id
1 'polypeptide(L)'
;MDLRLCIFESLDNMEKLDLSYNQLDSVGPGVFRGLSRLRQLFLNNNRLTVLQKGSLDMLPALEVLQLSNNNISQIENDALAPLYSLAVLDLEGNDLHHLKFKTLIILHTTATHIQLSGNPWICDCDLHRVFSKILYVRHLHIEDYHNVTCRDPPQLAGSQLAWVDSQLCVAETATVLVITITVLVTVLAALVMAERSRKKNRGKNWETESQNQSSSPAS
;
A
#
# COMPACT_ATOMS: atom_id res chain seq x y z
N MET A 1 -14.94 -5.33 24.88
CA MET A 1 -14.19 -5.11 26.13
C MET A 1 -12.89 -4.42 25.77
N ASP A 2 -12.49 -3.39 26.52
CA ASP A 2 -11.23 -2.70 26.29
C ASP A 2 -10.24 -2.99 27.44
N LEU A 3 -8.97 -3.17 27.09
CA LEU A 3 -7.90 -3.28 28.07
C LEU A 3 -7.54 -1.89 28.58
N ARG A 4 -7.34 -1.76 29.89
CA ARG A 4 -6.91 -0.50 30.50
C ARG A 4 -5.43 -0.24 30.25
N LEU A 5 -5.04 1.03 30.26
CA LEU A 5 -3.64 1.44 30.12
C LEU A 5 -2.78 0.87 31.27
N CYS A 6 -1.53 0.51 30.97
CA CYS A 6 -0.50 0.10 31.95
C CYS A 6 -0.83 -1.12 32.83
N ILE A 7 -1.81 -1.95 32.50
CA ILE A 7 -2.16 -3.14 33.31
C ILE A 7 -1.03 -4.16 33.43
N PHE A 8 -0.01 -4.06 32.58
CA PHE A 8 1.13 -4.98 32.50
C PHE A 8 2.47 -4.32 32.88
N GLU A 9 2.45 -3.13 33.48
CA GLU A 9 3.66 -2.30 33.67
C GLU A 9 4.76 -3.00 34.50
N SER A 10 4.39 -3.94 35.38
CA SER A 10 5.31 -4.71 36.22
C SER A 10 5.60 -6.13 35.73
N LEU A 11 5.20 -6.50 34.50
CA LEU A 11 5.41 -7.84 33.93
C LEU A 11 6.59 -7.86 32.95
N ASP A 12 7.70 -7.25 33.36
CA ASP A 12 8.91 -7.01 32.55
C ASP A 12 9.62 -8.29 32.07
N ASN A 13 9.39 -9.41 32.74
CA ASN A 13 9.94 -10.72 32.38
C ASN A 13 8.98 -11.61 31.57
N MET A 14 7.77 -11.14 31.24
CA MET A 14 6.82 -11.95 30.49
C MET A 14 7.23 -12.07 29.02
N GLU A 15 7.44 -13.31 28.57
CA GLU A 15 7.79 -13.61 27.17
C GLU A 15 6.58 -14.00 26.30
N LYS A 16 5.49 -14.46 26.92
CA LYS A 16 4.28 -14.89 26.23
C LYS A 16 3.04 -14.33 26.92
N LEU A 17 2.17 -13.69 26.13
CA LEU A 17 0.88 -13.18 26.56
C LEU A 17 -0.19 -13.75 25.64
N ASP A 18 -1.12 -14.49 26.24
CA ASP A 18 -2.26 -15.05 25.53
C ASP A 18 -3.55 -14.33 25.95
N LEU A 19 -4.13 -13.61 25.00
CA LEU A 19 -5.41 -12.90 25.11
C LEU A 19 -6.38 -13.42 24.04
N SER A 20 -6.12 -14.59 23.46
CA SER A 20 -6.97 -15.18 22.43
C SER A 20 -8.33 -15.59 22.97
N TYR A 21 -9.32 -15.73 22.08
CA TYR A 21 -10.70 -16.14 22.42
C TYR A 21 -11.36 -15.25 23.47
N ASN A 22 -11.11 -13.95 23.37
CA ASN A 22 -11.75 -12.95 24.20
C ASN A 22 -12.71 -12.10 23.35
N GLN A 23 -13.09 -10.96 23.92
CA GLN A 23 -14.08 -10.04 23.38
C GLN A 23 -13.46 -8.64 23.24
N LEU A 24 -12.17 -8.58 22.91
CA LEU A 24 -11.44 -7.33 22.77
C LEU A 24 -11.90 -6.61 21.50
N ASP A 25 -12.40 -5.39 21.67
CA ASP A 25 -12.87 -4.58 20.54
C ASP A 25 -11.73 -3.67 20.03
N SER A 26 -10.77 -3.34 20.92
CA SER A 26 -9.60 -2.53 20.58
C SER A 26 -8.37 -2.86 21.45
N VAL A 27 -7.19 -2.51 20.94
CA VAL A 27 -5.93 -2.44 21.69
C VAL A 27 -5.32 -1.08 21.45
N GLY A 28 -5.44 -0.19 22.44
CA GLY A 28 -4.95 1.18 22.33
C GLY A 28 -3.44 1.32 22.57
N PRO A 29 -2.87 2.48 22.23
CA PRO A 29 -1.49 2.80 22.54
C PRO A 29 -1.15 2.64 24.02
N GLY A 30 0.00 2.05 24.33
CA GLY A 30 0.49 1.91 25.70
C GLY A 30 -0.18 0.83 26.56
N VAL A 31 -1.14 0.06 26.03
CA VAL A 31 -1.72 -1.10 26.73
C VAL A 31 -0.64 -2.12 27.12
N PHE A 32 0.32 -2.38 26.23
CA PHE A 32 1.43 -3.31 26.46
C PHE A 32 2.67 -2.67 27.08
N ARG A 33 2.55 -1.48 27.68
CA ARG A 33 3.69 -0.85 28.35
C ARG A 33 4.19 -1.77 29.48
N GLY A 34 5.52 -1.93 29.56
CA GLY A 34 6.19 -2.82 30.51
C GLY A 34 6.57 -4.17 29.91
N LEU A 35 5.98 -4.58 28.77
CA LEU A 35 6.20 -5.88 28.14
C LEU A 35 7.39 -5.90 27.17
N SER A 36 8.51 -5.29 27.55
CA SER A 36 9.67 -5.12 26.66
C SER A 36 10.36 -6.42 26.25
N ARG A 37 10.15 -7.50 27.00
CA ARG A 37 10.68 -8.86 26.72
C ARG A 37 9.65 -9.80 26.06
N LEU A 38 8.46 -9.30 25.73
CA LEU A 38 7.41 -10.12 25.14
C LEU A 38 7.82 -10.58 23.74
N ARG A 39 7.79 -11.89 23.52
CA ARG A 39 8.15 -12.56 22.26
C ARG A 39 6.92 -13.08 21.52
N GLN A 40 5.87 -13.46 22.25
CA GLN A 40 4.66 -14.03 21.66
C GLN A 40 3.42 -13.34 22.20
N LEU A 41 2.60 -12.80 21.29
CA LEU A 41 1.33 -12.15 21.61
C LEU A 41 0.20 -12.81 20.80
N PHE A 42 -0.73 -13.43 21.52
CA PHE A 42 -1.91 -14.06 20.95
C PHE A 42 -3.14 -13.18 21.17
N LEU A 43 -3.71 -12.67 20.08
CA LEU A 43 -4.91 -11.83 20.03
C LEU A 43 -5.96 -12.43 19.09
N ASN A 44 -5.75 -13.66 18.60
CA ASN A 44 -6.66 -14.32 17.67
C ASN A 44 -8.02 -14.62 18.31
N ASN A 45 -9.07 -14.68 17.50
CA ASN A 45 -10.46 -14.86 17.96
C ASN A 45 -10.90 -13.77 18.96
N ASN A 46 -10.74 -12.50 18.55
CA ASN A 46 -11.27 -11.33 19.24
C ASN A 46 -12.17 -10.53 18.26
N ARG A 47 -12.44 -9.25 18.55
CA ARG A 47 -13.25 -8.36 17.71
C ARG A 47 -12.49 -7.09 17.33
N LEU A 48 -11.16 -7.19 17.18
CA LEU A 48 -10.32 -6.07 16.81
C LEU A 48 -10.68 -5.61 15.40
N THR A 49 -10.85 -4.30 15.22
CA THR A 49 -11.30 -3.72 13.94
C THR A 49 -10.21 -2.96 13.20
N VAL A 50 -9.27 -2.38 13.94
CA VAL A 50 -8.16 -1.58 13.39
C VAL A 50 -6.90 -1.89 14.17
N LEU A 51 -5.81 -2.14 13.46
CA LEU A 51 -4.48 -2.13 14.08
C LEU A 51 -3.96 -0.69 14.11
N GLN A 52 -4.17 -0.02 15.24
CA GLN A 52 -3.87 1.40 15.42
C GLN A 52 -2.36 1.65 15.54
N LYS A 53 -1.89 2.78 15.02
CA LYS A 53 -0.54 3.26 15.27
C LYS A 53 -0.33 3.45 16.78
N GLY A 54 0.83 3.03 17.28
CA GLY A 54 1.14 3.14 18.71
C GLY A 54 0.70 1.96 19.57
N SER A 55 -0.21 1.11 19.08
CA SER A 55 -0.72 -0.05 19.83
C SER A 55 0.36 -1.09 20.13
N LEU A 56 1.43 -1.15 19.32
CA LEU A 56 2.53 -2.11 19.42
C LEU A 56 3.91 -1.48 19.70
N ASP A 57 3.99 -0.18 19.99
CA ASP A 57 5.27 0.56 20.14
C ASP A 57 6.22 0.00 21.22
N MET A 58 5.68 -0.70 22.22
CA MET A 58 6.44 -1.19 23.37
C MET A 58 6.88 -2.65 23.24
N LEU A 59 6.82 -3.22 22.03
CA LEU A 59 7.06 -4.64 21.76
C LEU A 59 8.23 -4.90 20.77
N PRO A 60 9.44 -4.37 21.00
CA PRO A 60 10.56 -4.50 20.04
C PRO A 60 11.10 -5.94 19.92
N ALA A 61 10.90 -6.76 20.95
CA ALA A 61 11.32 -8.16 21.01
C ALA A 61 10.26 -9.15 20.48
N LEU A 62 9.12 -8.66 19.97
CA LEU A 62 8.02 -9.51 19.55
C LEU A 62 8.40 -10.27 18.28
N GLU A 63 8.26 -11.59 18.35
CA GLU A 63 8.57 -12.53 17.26
C GLU A 63 7.30 -13.11 16.64
N VAL A 64 6.25 -13.31 17.44
CA VAL A 64 4.99 -13.91 17.00
C VAL A 64 3.84 -12.99 17.37
N LEU A 65 3.11 -12.54 16.35
CA LEU A 65 1.87 -11.79 16.50
C LEU A 65 0.72 -12.53 15.80
N GLN A 66 -0.22 -13.01 16.60
CA GLN A 66 -1.38 -13.77 16.13
C GLN A 66 -2.64 -12.91 16.21
N LEU A 67 -3.15 -12.47 15.06
CA LEU A 67 -4.32 -11.61 14.93
C LEU A 67 -5.44 -12.29 14.13
N SER A 68 -5.33 -13.59 13.84
CA SER A 68 -6.31 -14.31 13.04
C SER A 68 -7.70 -14.30 13.65
N ASN A 69 -8.73 -14.41 12.80
CA ASN A 69 -10.13 -14.45 13.22
C ASN A 69 -10.51 -13.24 14.08
N ASN A 70 -10.24 -12.03 13.56
CA ASN A 70 -10.71 -10.76 14.09
C ASN A 70 -11.53 -10.04 13.01
N ASN A 71 -11.85 -8.76 13.20
CA ASN A 71 -12.59 -7.93 12.25
C ASN A 71 -11.71 -6.82 11.66
N ILE A 72 -10.38 -7.06 11.54
CA ILE A 72 -9.44 -6.01 11.17
C ILE A 72 -9.65 -5.66 9.71
N SER A 73 -10.19 -4.47 9.45
CA SER A 73 -10.39 -3.93 8.09
C SER A 73 -9.30 -2.94 7.68
N GLN A 74 -8.53 -2.44 8.65
CA GLN A 74 -7.47 -1.48 8.41
C GLN A 74 -6.26 -1.70 9.33
N ILE A 75 -5.06 -1.62 8.73
CA ILE A 75 -3.79 -1.47 9.44
C ILE A 75 -3.31 -0.04 9.21
N GLU A 76 -3.18 0.74 10.28
CA GLU A 76 -2.73 2.12 10.16
C GLU A 76 -1.27 2.23 9.72
N ASN A 77 -0.93 3.38 9.15
CA ASN A 77 0.44 3.65 8.72
C ASN A 77 1.41 3.52 9.89
N ASP A 78 2.50 2.79 9.64
CA ASP A 78 3.59 2.56 10.59
C ASP A 78 3.18 1.81 11.88
N ALA A 79 1.97 1.23 11.96
CA ALA A 79 1.52 0.45 13.13
C ALA A 79 2.39 -0.79 13.42
N LEU A 80 3.02 -1.35 12.37
CA LEU A 80 3.92 -2.50 12.46
C LEU A 80 5.41 -2.10 12.55
N ALA A 81 5.75 -0.81 12.39
CA ALA A 81 7.13 -0.33 12.35
C ALA A 81 7.99 -0.66 13.60
N PRO A 82 7.43 -0.73 14.83
CA PRO A 82 8.21 -1.06 16.03
C PRO A 82 8.65 -2.53 16.12
N LEU A 83 8.13 -3.42 15.27
CA LEU A 83 8.27 -4.88 15.41
C LEU A 83 9.56 -5.41 14.75
N TYR A 84 10.71 -4.99 15.26
CA TYR A 84 12.03 -5.29 14.67
C TYR A 84 12.41 -6.78 14.67
N SER A 85 11.80 -7.58 15.56
CA SER A 85 12.11 -9.01 15.73
C SER A 85 11.04 -9.93 15.13
N LEU A 86 10.05 -9.38 14.41
CA LEU A 86 8.86 -10.13 14.01
C LEU A 86 9.18 -11.22 12.98
N ALA A 87 8.95 -12.47 13.36
CA ALA A 87 9.12 -13.63 12.51
C ALA A 87 7.79 -14.14 11.94
N VAL A 88 6.69 -13.99 12.68
CA VAL A 88 5.36 -14.48 12.27
C VAL A 88 4.30 -13.40 12.50
N LEU A 89 3.57 -13.09 11.43
CA LEU A 89 2.40 -12.22 11.45
C LEU A 89 1.20 -12.96 10.86
N ASP A 90 0.26 -13.35 11.71
CA ASP A 90 -0.96 -14.02 11.26
C ASP A 90 -2.13 -13.01 11.22
N LEU A 91 -2.61 -12.70 10.02
CA LEU A 91 -3.76 -11.85 9.73
C LEU A 91 -4.90 -12.64 9.04
N GLU A 92 -4.85 -13.97 9.08
CA GLU A 92 -5.85 -14.85 8.47
C GLU A 92 -7.26 -14.56 9.00
N GLY A 93 -8.27 -14.60 8.15
CA GLY A 93 -9.67 -14.51 8.61
C GLY A 93 -10.01 -13.16 9.23
N ASN A 94 -9.55 -12.06 8.63
CA ASN A 94 -9.91 -10.70 9.00
C ASN A 94 -10.81 -10.05 7.93
N ASP A 95 -11.00 -8.74 8.00
CA ASP A 95 -11.88 -7.97 7.09
C ASP A 95 -11.07 -7.08 6.13
N LEU A 96 -9.85 -7.52 5.77
CA LEU A 96 -8.98 -6.76 4.87
C LEU A 96 -9.46 -6.87 3.41
N HIS A 97 -9.84 -5.73 2.85
CA HIS A 97 -10.24 -5.64 1.44
C HIS A 97 -9.09 -5.29 0.50
N HIS A 98 -8.13 -4.50 0.98
CA HIS A 98 -6.96 -4.06 0.23
C HIS A 98 -5.72 -4.04 1.12
N LEU A 99 -4.56 -4.08 0.49
CA LEU A 99 -3.28 -3.94 1.16
C LEU A 99 -2.44 -2.89 0.44
N LYS A 100 -1.78 -2.00 1.18
CA LYS A 100 -0.80 -1.08 0.59
C LYS A 100 0.58 -1.73 0.66
N PHE A 101 1.39 -1.56 -0.38
CA PHE A 101 2.77 -2.06 -0.39
C PHE A 101 3.58 -1.59 0.84
N LYS A 102 3.37 -0.34 1.27
CA LYS A 102 4.05 0.23 2.44
C LYS A 102 3.70 -0.50 3.76
N THR A 103 2.50 -1.08 3.87
CA THR A 103 2.01 -1.71 5.11
C THR A 103 2.93 -2.82 5.59
N LEU A 104 3.46 -3.66 4.69
CA LEU A 104 4.33 -4.78 5.05
C LEU A 104 5.82 -4.46 4.89
N ILE A 105 6.22 -3.62 3.94
CA ILE A 105 7.64 -3.28 3.71
C ILE A 105 8.28 -2.46 4.85
N ILE A 106 7.45 -1.91 5.75
CA ILE A 106 7.91 -1.18 6.94
C ILE A 106 8.52 -2.13 7.99
N LEU A 107 8.30 -3.44 7.87
CA LEU A 107 8.92 -4.46 8.71
C LEU A 107 10.41 -4.56 8.36
N HIS A 108 11.27 -4.02 9.20
CA HIS A 108 12.73 -4.09 9.05
C HIS A 108 13.31 -5.34 9.73
N THR A 109 12.82 -6.52 9.32
CA THR A 109 13.15 -7.82 9.91
C THR A 109 14.11 -8.61 9.01
N THR A 110 14.66 -9.72 9.52
CA THR A 110 15.48 -10.65 8.73
C THR A 110 14.63 -11.51 7.81
N ALA A 111 13.54 -12.06 8.34
CA ALA A 111 12.52 -12.81 7.64
C ALA A 111 11.21 -12.74 8.43
N THR A 112 10.09 -12.43 7.77
CA THR A 112 8.74 -12.47 8.34
C THR A 112 7.83 -13.33 7.48
N HIS A 113 7.23 -14.33 8.10
CA HIS A 113 6.21 -15.21 7.54
C HIS A 113 4.84 -14.62 7.84
N ILE A 114 3.99 -14.52 6.82
CA ILE A 114 2.74 -13.76 6.85
C ILE A 114 1.62 -14.64 6.31
N GLN A 115 0.50 -14.65 7.02
CA GLN A 115 -0.74 -15.30 6.60
C GLN A 115 -1.81 -14.23 6.32
N LEU A 116 -2.47 -14.32 5.16
CA LEU A 116 -3.42 -13.30 4.65
C LEU A 116 -4.70 -13.91 4.05
N SER A 117 -4.82 -15.23 3.99
CA SER A 117 -6.01 -15.92 3.48
C SER A 117 -7.24 -15.65 4.38
N GLY A 118 -8.43 -16.00 3.87
CA GLY A 118 -9.67 -15.78 4.61
C GLY A 118 -10.10 -14.31 4.77
N ASN A 119 -9.44 -13.37 4.08
CA ASN A 119 -9.85 -11.96 4.03
C ASN A 119 -10.69 -11.66 2.77
N PRO A 120 -11.62 -10.70 2.81
CA PRO A 120 -12.51 -10.35 1.70
C PRO A 120 -11.82 -9.48 0.63
N TRP A 121 -10.76 -9.99 0.01
CA TRP A 121 -9.92 -9.27 -0.93
C TRP A 121 -10.67 -8.75 -2.16
N ILE A 122 -10.47 -7.46 -2.47
CA ILE A 122 -10.89 -6.84 -3.72
C ILE A 122 -9.76 -7.01 -4.73
N CYS A 123 -9.89 -8.00 -5.60
CA CYS A 123 -8.92 -8.39 -6.62
C CYS A 123 -8.95 -7.48 -7.85
N ASP A 124 -8.68 -6.21 -7.63
CA ASP A 124 -8.35 -5.27 -8.69
C ASP A 124 -6.87 -5.33 -9.06
N CYS A 125 -6.48 -4.53 -10.05
CA CYS A 125 -5.10 -4.48 -10.50
C CYS A 125 -4.15 -3.83 -9.48
N ASP A 126 -4.65 -3.05 -8.53
CA ASP A 126 -3.83 -2.45 -7.49
C ASP A 126 -3.43 -3.48 -6.45
N LEU A 127 -4.37 -4.32 -6.00
CA LEU A 127 -4.07 -5.44 -5.10
C LEU A 127 -3.10 -6.43 -5.76
N HIS A 128 -3.35 -6.78 -7.03
CA HIS A 128 -2.45 -7.67 -7.77
C HIS A 128 -1.02 -7.08 -7.87
N ARG A 129 -0.87 -5.78 -8.15
CA ARG A 129 0.45 -5.11 -8.18
C ARG A 129 1.13 -5.13 -6.80
N VAL A 130 0.37 -5.01 -5.72
CA VAL A 130 0.91 -5.05 -4.35
C VAL A 130 1.46 -6.44 -4.04
N PHE A 131 0.67 -7.50 -4.22
CA PHE A 131 1.14 -8.87 -4.01
C PHE A 131 2.31 -9.22 -4.91
N SER A 132 2.25 -8.83 -6.20
CA SER A 132 3.38 -9.00 -7.12
C SER A 132 4.66 -8.41 -6.55
N LYS A 133 4.65 -7.17 -6.05
CA LYS A 133 5.83 -6.55 -5.44
C LYS A 133 6.28 -7.26 -4.17
N ILE A 134 5.35 -7.62 -3.28
CA ILE A 134 5.66 -8.23 -1.97
C ILE A 134 6.32 -9.60 -2.15
N LEU A 135 5.86 -10.41 -3.11
CA LEU A 135 6.44 -11.72 -3.38
C LEU A 135 7.90 -11.68 -3.87
N TYR A 136 8.38 -10.54 -4.39
CA TYR A 136 9.79 -10.34 -4.73
C TYR A 136 10.64 -9.80 -3.56
N VAL A 137 10.02 -9.42 -2.44
CA VAL A 137 10.73 -8.94 -1.25
C VAL A 137 11.29 -10.13 -0.48
N ARG A 138 12.61 -10.27 -0.46
CA ARG A 138 13.30 -11.46 0.07
C ARG A 138 13.01 -11.80 1.54
N HIS A 139 12.72 -10.79 2.37
CA HIS A 139 12.48 -10.97 3.79
C HIS A 139 10.99 -11.11 4.15
N LEU A 140 10.08 -11.04 3.16
CA LEU A 140 8.65 -11.21 3.38
C LEU A 140 8.18 -12.48 2.67
N HIS A 141 7.57 -13.39 3.43
CA HIS A 141 7.09 -14.67 2.93
C HIS A 141 5.58 -14.76 3.18
N ILE A 142 4.78 -14.74 2.12
CA ILE A 142 3.35 -14.99 2.22
C ILE A 142 3.13 -16.50 2.12
N GLU A 143 3.03 -17.16 3.26
CA GLU A 143 2.99 -18.64 3.35
C GLU A 143 1.75 -19.23 2.69
N ASP A 144 0.63 -18.51 2.77
CA ASP A 144 -0.67 -18.96 2.30
C ASP A 144 -1.10 -18.28 0.99
N TYR A 145 -0.14 -17.81 0.18
CA TYR A 145 -0.44 -17.07 -1.06
C TYR A 145 -1.40 -17.81 -2.01
N HIS A 146 -1.28 -19.14 -2.09
CA HIS A 146 -2.17 -19.97 -2.92
C HIS A 146 -3.61 -20.07 -2.38
N ASN A 147 -3.82 -19.73 -1.10
CA ASN A 147 -5.11 -19.76 -0.42
C ASN A 147 -5.76 -18.36 -0.37
N VAL A 148 -5.09 -17.33 -0.90
CA VAL A 148 -5.65 -15.98 -1.02
C VAL A 148 -6.67 -15.97 -2.15
N THR A 149 -7.95 -15.89 -1.79
CA THR A 149 -9.08 -15.85 -2.74
C THR A 149 -9.73 -14.48 -2.81
N CYS A 150 -10.27 -14.15 -3.97
CA CYS A 150 -11.00 -12.92 -4.23
C CYS A 150 -12.41 -12.97 -3.66
N ARG A 151 -12.85 -11.87 -3.05
CA ARG A 151 -14.25 -11.63 -2.71
C ARG A 151 -14.94 -10.78 -3.76
N ASP A 152 -14.24 -9.76 -4.23
CA ASP A 152 -14.67 -8.84 -5.25
C ASP A 152 -13.61 -8.71 -6.35
N PRO A 153 -13.99 -8.31 -7.57
CA PRO A 153 -15.36 -8.12 -8.02
C PRO A 153 -16.12 -9.47 -8.16
N PRO A 154 -17.47 -9.48 -8.26
CA PRO A 154 -18.26 -10.71 -8.23
C PRO A 154 -17.89 -11.77 -9.28
N GLN A 155 -17.32 -11.34 -10.41
CA GLN A 155 -16.87 -12.25 -11.47
C GLN A 155 -15.64 -13.06 -11.07
N LEU A 156 -14.83 -12.55 -10.14
CA LEU A 156 -13.65 -13.21 -9.60
C LEU A 156 -13.91 -13.82 -8.22
N ALA A 157 -15.10 -13.66 -7.63
CA ALA A 157 -15.41 -14.17 -6.31
C ALA A 157 -15.12 -15.69 -6.21
N GLY A 158 -14.31 -16.07 -5.21
CA GLY A 158 -13.83 -17.43 -4.98
C GLY A 158 -12.62 -17.85 -5.81
N SER A 159 -12.24 -17.07 -6.83
CA SER A 159 -11.01 -17.32 -7.60
C SER A 159 -9.77 -17.02 -6.74
N GLN A 160 -8.68 -17.74 -6.99
CA GLN A 160 -7.40 -17.46 -6.35
C GLN A 160 -6.77 -16.19 -6.94
N LEU A 161 -6.23 -15.31 -6.10
CA LEU A 161 -5.55 -14.08 -6.54
C LEU A 161 -4.39 -14.39 -7.49
N ALA A 162 -3.69 -15.51 -7.28
CA ALA A 162 -2.60 -15.96 -8.12
C ALA A 162 -3.00 -16.26 -9.58
N TRP A 163 -4.30 -16.42 -9.86
CA TRP A 163 -4.83 -16.72 -11.20
C TRP A 163 -5.50 -15.52 -11.87
N VAL A 164 -5.56 -14.37 -11.18
CA VAL A 164 -6.07 -13.14 -11.78
C VAL A 164 -5.12 -12.73 -12.92
N ASP A 165 -5.68 -12.49 -14.11
CA ASP A 165 -4.90 -12.28 -15.32
C ASP A 165 -4.06 -10.99 -15.25
N SER A 166 -2.78 -11.17 -14.94
CA SER A 166 -1.80 -10.09 -14.91
C SER A 166 -1.67 -9.32 -16.23
N GLN A 167 -1.97 -9.93 -17.38
CA GLN A 167 -1.89 -9.26 -18.68
C GLN A 167 -2.94 -8.17 -18.82
N LEU A 168 -4.14 -8.39 -18.26
CA LEU A 168 -5.20 -7.40 -18.23
C LEU A 168 -4.77 -6.17 -17.41
N CYS A 169 -4.07 -6.39 -16.30
CA CYS A 169 -3.54 -5.32 -15.45
C CYS A 169 -2.35 -4.57 -16.05
N VAL A 170 -1.58 -5.21 -16.93
CA VAL A 170 -0.50 -4.57 -17.70
C VAL A 170 -1.07 -3.72 -18.83
N ALA A 171 -2.13 -4.17 -19.50
CA ALA A 171 -2.79 -3.43 -20.58
C ALA A 171 -3.31 -2.05 -20.09
N GLU A 172 -3.85 -1.95 -18.88
CA GLU A 172 -4.19 -0.67 -18.25
C GLU A 172 -2.99 0.28 -18.16
N THR A 173 -1.84 -0.20 -17.71
CA THR A 173 -0.65 0.66 -17.59
C THR A 173 -0.09 1.06 -18.94
N ALA A 174 -0.12 0.15 -19.93
CA ALA A 174 0.35 0.42 -21.28
C ALA A 174 -0.55 1.44 -22.01
N THR A 175 -1.87 1.33 -21.87
CA THR A 175 -2.81 2.31 -22.46
C THR A 175 -2.63 3.70 -21.86
N VAL A 176 -2.47 3.82 -20.53
CA VAL A 176 -2.16 5.10 -19.87
C VAL A 176 -0.84 5.68 -20.37
N LEU A 177 0.20 4.85 -20.51
CA LEU A 177 1.51 5.29 -21.03
C LEU A 177 1.41 5.76 -22.48
N VAL A 178 0.69 5.03 -23.34
CA VAL A 178 0.47 5.42 -24.74
C VAL A 178 -0.27 6.74 -24.80
N ILE A 179 -1.37 6.90 -24.06
CA ILE A 179 -2.16 8.14 -24.02
C ILE A 179 -1.29 9.32 -23.58
N THR A 180 -0.54 9.18 -22.48
CA THR A 180 0.34 10.25 -21.96
C THR A 180 1.44 10.64 -22.96
N ILE A 181 2.06 9.67 -23.64
CA ILE A 181 3.05 9.94 -24.69
C ILE A 181 2.40 10.69 -25.86
N THR A 182 1.24 10.25 -26.36
CA THR A 182 0.53 10.95 -27.44
C THR A 182 0.15 12.38 -27.07
N VAL A 183 -0.33 12.61 -25.84
CA VAL A 183 -0.64 13.97 -25.35
C VAL A 183 0.62 14.83 -25.31
N LEU A 184 1.74 14.31 -24.79
CA LEU A 184 3.01 15.04 -24.76
C LEU A 184 3.48 15.43 -26.17
N VAL A 185 3.45 14.49 -27.12
CA VAL A 185 3.88 14.73 -28.51
C VAL A 185 2.99 15.78 -29.18
N THR A 186 1.67 15.69 -29.01
CA THR A 186 0.74 16.67 -29.61
C THR A 186 0.91 18.07 -29.02
N VAL A 187 1.15 18.19 -27.70
CA VAL A 187 1.45 19.47 -27.05
C VAL A 187 2.76 20.06 -27.56
N LEU A 188 3.83 19.26 -27.64
CA LEU A 188 5.11 19.70 -28.18
C LEU A 188 4.99 20.16 -29.63
N ALA A 189 4.27 19.41 -30.47
CA ALA A 189 4.01 19.79 -31.85
C ALA A 189 3.24 21.11 -31.93
N ALA A 190 2.21 21.31 -31.10
CA ALA A 190 1.44 22.56 -31.03
C ALA A 190 2.30 23.75 -30.61
N LEU A 191 3.17 23.59 -29.60
CA LEU A 191 4.11 24.64 -29.18
C LEU A 191 5.09 25.02 -30.30
N VAL A 192 5.68 24.02 -30.98
CA VAL A 192 6.57 24.25 -32.12
C VAL A 192 5.83 24.95 -33.27
N MET A 193 4.60 24.54 -33.57
CA MET A 193 3.76 25.19 -34.58
C MET A 193 3.42 26.63 -34.20
N ALA A 194 3.11 26.89 -32.93
CA ALA A 194 2.84 28.24 -32.42
C ALA A 194 4.09 29.14 -32.53
N GLU A 195 5.28 28.64 -32.19
CA GLU A 195 6.54 29.38 -32.37
C GLU A 195 6.87 29.66 -33.83
N ARG A 196 6.71 28.66 -34.71
CA ARG A 196 6.89 28.83 -36.16
C ARG A 196 5.93 29.88 -36.72
N SER A 197 4.66 29.86 -36.28
CA SER A 197 3.66 30.86 -36.67
C SER A 197 4.03 32.26 -36.20
N ARG A 198 4.49 32.42 -34.94
CA ARG A 198 5.00 33.70 -34.41
C ARG A 198 6.19 34.23 -35.21
N LYS A 199 7.16 33.38 -35.58
CA LYS A 199 8.31 33.77 -36.41
C LYS A 199 7.88 34.19 -37.82
N LYS A 200 6.95 33.46 -38.44
CA LYS A 200 6.41 33.79 -39.78
C LYS A 200 5.66 35.13 -39.78
N ASN A 201 4.86 35.40 -38.74
CA ASN A 201 4.18 36.69 -38.60
C ASN A 201 5.15 37.85 -38.34
N ARG A 202 6.23 37.65 -37.56
CA ARG A 202 7.29 38.66 -37.45
C ARG A 202 7.92 38.95 -38.81
N GLY A 203 8.32 37.92 -39.57
CA GLY A 203 8.93 38.08 -40.90
C GLY A 203 8.06 38.85 -41.89
N LYS A 204 6.75 38.56 -41.95
CA LYS A 204 5.81 39.31 -42.79
C LYS A 204 5.70 40.79 -42.41
N ASN A 205 5.73 41.14 -41.12
CA ASN A 205 5.75 42.54 -40.71
C ASN A 205 6.97 43.28 -41.27
N TRP A 206 8.17 42.68 -41.20
CA TRP A 206 9.40 43.31 -41.74
C TRP A 206 9.37 43.51 -43.26
N GLU A 207 8.82 42.57 -44.02
CA GLU A 207 8.67 42.69 -45.49
C GLU A 207 7.67 43.78 -45.88
N THR A 208 6.57 43.91 -45.13
CA THR A 208 5.54 44.94 -45.37
C THR A 208 6.08 46.35 -45.04
N GLU A 209 6.94 46.46 -44.03
CA GLU A 209 7.56 47.72 -43.60
C GLU A 209 8.68 48.18 -44.55
N SER A 210 9.43 47.24 -45.15
CA SER A 210 10.47 47.53 -46.14
C SER A 210 9.93 47.81 -47.56
N GLN A 211 8.76 47.25 -47.93
CA GLN A 211 8.05 47.66 -49.15
C GLN A 211 7.46 49.09 -49.05
N ASN A 212 7.05 49.53 -47.87
CA ASN A 212 6.58 50.92 -47.65
C ASN A 212 7.70 51.97 -47.64
N GLN A 213 8.97 51.58 -47.48
CA GLN A 213 10.12 52.51 -47.53
C GLN A 213 10.77 52.65 -48.91
N SER A 214 10.43 51.79 -49.88
CA SER A 214 10.97 51.84 -51.25
C SER A 214 10.09 52.60 -52.25
N SER A 215 8.94 53.14 -51.81
CA SER A 215 7.99 53.91 -52.62
C SER A 215 7.96 55.40 -52.26
N SER A 216 9.10 56.00 -51.90
CA SER A 216 9.26 57.46 -51.76
C SER A 216 9.97 58.02 -52.99
N PRO A 217 9.31 58.86 -53.83
CA PRO A 217 10.00 59.52 -54.93
C PRO A 217 10.94 60.60 -54.37
N ALA A 218 12.20 60.57 -54.80
CA ALA A 218 13.13 61.69 -54.63
C ALA A 218 12.59 62.88 -55.43
N SER A 219 12.36 64.00 -54.73
CA SER A 219 12.08 65.32 -55.30
C SER A 219 13.14 66.30 -54.79
#